data_AF-A0A519DZL0-F1
#
_entry.id   AF-A0A519DZL0-F1
#
_cell.length_a   1.000
_cell.length_b   1.000
_cell.length_c   1.000
_cell.angle_alpha   90.00
_cell.angle_beta   90.00
_cell.angle_gamma   90.00
#
_symmetry.space_group_name_H-M   'P 1'
#
loop_
_entity.id
_entity.type
_entity.pdbx_description
1 polymer ?
#
loop_
_entity_poly.entity_id
_entity_poly.type
_entity_poly.pdbx_seq_one_letter_code
_entity_poly.pdbx_strand_id
1 'polypeptide(L)'
;MPSPSRRADDELSRPFPGAGGPMSPRPRRRLFHRHPLPRDLSHAMLLAMLALVALWLQGCAQTKPLAPPPPPWPLDDAAPVYEVEPPLPPTAAGAGLSAGLGGELAPPAPSTERLLALALQEWELWGRGRWDAATQLTERRVDTPRRQEAEPYLHARVLLYWIGVKGPDYPLQRTRFDDGSLKPWSAIFISWLMRNAGFGDRQFEASELHWHYIRAALEGNRPGLEARDAAVTPPRPGDLICAPRDAQPDAPTGFAQWSALPRALRGRIWTWHCDLVVQVDGAELGAIGGNVSESVSWTRAPLDAGGLLIPTPDRAWTVLLRQKGVPP
;
A
#
# COMPACT_ATOMS: atom_id res chain seq x y z
N MET A 1 -58.70 24.28 -8.47
CA MET A 1 -59.97 24.90 -8.01
C MET A 1 -60.61 23.94 -7.01
N PRO A 2 -61.02 24.37 -5.81
CA PRO A 2 -61.24 25.74 -5.38
C PRO A 2 -60.29 26.21 -4.25
N SER A 3 -59.82 27.46 -4.37
CA SER A 3 -59.81 28.40 -3.24
C SER A 3 -61.21 29.01 -3.14
N PRO A 4 -61.61 29.55 -1.98
CA PRO A 4 -61.46 31.00 -1.73
C PRO A 4 -61.13 31.25 -0.23
N SER A 5 -60.77 32.42 0.31
CA SER A 5 -60.53 33.81 -0.11
C SER A 5 -59.98 34.51 1.17
N ARG A 6 -58.89 35.29 1.08
CA ARG A 6 -58.83 36.78 1.21
C ARG A 6 -59.41 37.35 2.53
N ARG A 7 -58.79 38.27 3.29
CA ARG A 7 -57.99 39.49 3.04
C ARG A 7 -57.37 39.89 4.42
N ALA A 8 -56.13 40.40 4.51
CA ALA A 8 -55.72 41.82 4.41
C ALA A 8 -56.19 42.63 5.66
N ASP A 9 -55.46 43.50 6.35
CA ASP A 9 -54.23 44.29 6.13
C ASP A 9 -53.72 44.81 7.52
N ASP A 10 -52.59 45.55 7.51
CA ASP A 10 -52.19 46.62 8.45
C ASP A 10 -51.68 46.23 9.86
N GLU A 11 -50.75 46.95 10.51
CA GLU A 11 -49.72 47.95 10.17
C GLU A 11 -48.90 48.10 11.47
N LEU A 12 -47.63 48.49 11.33
CA LEU A 12 -46.83 49.34 12.23
C LEU A 12 -46.77 49.12 13.77
N SER A 13 -45.54 48.81 14.20
CA SER A 13 -44.67 49.68 15.02
C SER A 13 -44.95 49.95 16.53
N ARG A 14 -44.06 49.34 17.35
CA ARG A 14 -43.33 49.90 18.53
C ARG A 14 -44.15 50.18 19.82
N PRO A 15 -43.52 50.56 20.95
CA PRO A 15 -42.23 50.18 21.58
C PRO A 15 -42.40 49.80 23.08
N PHE A 16 -41.41 49.23 23.78
CA PHE A 16 -41.28 49.29 25.26
C PHE A 16 -39.89 48.76 25.73
N PRO A 17 -39.38 49.09 26.94
CA PRO A 17 -38.43 50.19 27.15
C PRO A 17 -37.03 49.77 27.67
N GLY A 18 -36.13 50.77 27.79
CA GLY A 18 -34.73 50.69 28.26
C GLY A 18 -34.54 50.13 29.68
N ALA A 19 -33.40 49.50 29.99
CA ALA A 19 -32.04 50.05 30.14
C ALA A 19 -31.79 50.67 31.53
N GLY A 20 -30.91 50.04 32.32
CA GLY A 20 -30.38 50.56 33.58
C GLY A 20 -29.13 49.78 34.00
N GLY A 21 -27.94 50.30 33.67
CA GLY A 21 -26.64 49.78 34.13
C GLY A 21 -25.52 50.76 33.74
N PRO A 22 -24.67 51.22 34.69
CA PRO A 22 -24.03 52.52 34.60
C PRO A 22 -22.70 52.58 33.84
N MET A 23 -22.46 53.80 33.37
CA MET A 23 -21.35 54.40 32.63
C MET A 23 -19.93 54.07 33.13
N SER A 24 -19.07 53.65 32.21
CA SER A 24 -17.60 53.61 32.37
C SER A 24 -16.96 55.02 32.40
N PRO A 25 -15.88 55.24 33.17
CA PRO A 25 -15.04 56.42 33.00
C PRO A 25 -14.03 56.22 31.85
N ARG A 26 -13.99 57.19 30.94
CA ARG A 26 -13.04 57.27 29.80
C ARG A 26 -11.60 57.45 30.29
N PRO A 27 -10.61 56.73 29.73
CA PRO A 27 -9.22 57.16 29.76
C PRO A 27 -8.81 57.87 28.45
N ARG A 28 -7.95 58.86 28.63
CA ARG A 28 -7.46 59.88 27.70
C ARG A 28 -6.93 59.32 26.37
N ARG A 29 -7.34 59.95 25.25
CA ARG A 29 -6.73 59.80 23.91
C ARG A 29 -5.25 60.18 23.98
N ARG A 30 -4.35 59.19 23.84
CA ARG A 30 -2.95 59.44 23.45
C ARG A 30 -2.92 59.67 21.95
N LEU A 31 -2.56 60.89 21.54
CA LEU A 31 -2.19 61.21 20.17
C LEU A 31 -0.89 60.46 19.85
N PHE A 32 -0.98 59.41 19.05
CA PHE A 32 0.20 58.82 18.41
C PHE A 32 0.57 59.72 17.22
N HIS A 33 1.66 60.46 17.36
CA HIS A 33 2.36 61.04 16.21
C HIS A 33 2.87 59.90 15.33
N ARG A 34 2.31 59.78 14.13
CA ARG A 34 2.91 58.98 13.05
C ARG A 34 4.13 59.74 12.55
N HIS A 35 5.32 59.32 12.96
CA HIS A 35 6.53 59.68 12.24
C HIS A 35 6.45 59.04 10.84
N PRO A 36 6.56 59.81 9.74
CA PRO A 36 6.71 59.20 8.43
C PRO A 36 8.07 58.50 8.38
N LEU A 37 8.07 57.22 8.05
CA LEU A 37 9.31 56.51 7.71
C LEU A 37 9.97 57.24 6.53
N PRO A 38 11.30 57.50 6.58
CA PRO A 38 11.98 58.14 5.48
C PRO A 38 11.89 57.25 4.23
N ARG A 39 11.45 57.85 3.10
CA ARG A 39 11.21 57.19 1.80
C ARG A 39 12.43 56.47 1.21
N ASP A 40 13.61 56.73 1.74
CA ASP A 40 14.88 56.15 1.28
C ASP A 40 15.18 54.77 1.90
N LEU A 41 14.66 54.47 3.10
CA LEU A 41 14.85 53.15 3.73
C LEU A 41 13.99 52.06 3.04
N SER A 42 12.83 52.44 2.52
CA SER A 42 11.91 51.51 1.85
C SER A 42 12.44 51.04 0.49
N HIS A 43 13.14 51.90 -0.26
CA HIS A 43 13.76 51.50 -1.53
C HIS A 43 14.99 50.61 -1.31
N ALA A 44 15.83 50.92 -0.32
CA ALA A 44 16.99 50.10 0.01
C ALA A 44 16.58 48.71 0.51
N MET A 45 15.54 48.61 1.35
CA MET A 45 15.01 47.32 1.81
C MET A 45 14.33 46.53 0.69
N LEU A 46 13.62 47.19 -0.24
CA LEU A 46 12.99 46.52 -1.38
C LEU A 46 14.03 45.99 -2.37
N LEU A 47 15.10 46.76 -2.63
CA LEU A 47 16.24 46.33 -3.43
C LEU A 47 17.01 45.18 -2.77
N ALA A 48 17.19 45.22 -1.45
CA ALA A 48 17.80 44.12 -0.70
C ALA A 48 16.95 42.85 -0.74
N MET A 49 15.63 42.95 -0.63
CA MET A 49 14.72 41.80 -0.78
C MET A 49 14.69 41.26 -2.21
N LEU A 50 14.70 42.11 -3.23
CA LEU A 50 14.76 41.68 -4.63
C LEU A 50 16.10 41.00 -4.96
N ALA A 51 17.22 41.50 -4.41
CA ALA A 51 18.53 40.85 -4.54
C ALA A 51 18.54 39.48 -3.84
N LEU A 52 17.96 39.36 -2.64
CA LEU A 52 17.83 38.09 -1.92
C LEU A 52 16.95 37.07 -2.65
N VAL A 53 15.86 37.50 -3.31
CA VAL A 53 15.01 36.63 -4.14
C VAL A 53 15.74 36.20 -5.43
N ALA A 54 16.51 37.08 -6.05
CA ALA A 54 17.33 36.75 -7.23
C ALA A 54 18.47 35.77 -6.88
N LEU A 55 19.03 35.85 -5.67
CA LEU A 55 20.02 34.89 -5.16
C LEU A 55 19.41 33.52 -4.81
N TRP A 56 18.12 33.45 -4.46
CA TRP A 56 17.42 32.18 -4.24
C TRP A 56 16.98 31.49 -5.54
N LEU A 57 16.78 32.24 -6.63
CA LEU A 57 16.39 31.69 -7.94
C LEU A 57 17.59 31.14 -8.75
N GLN A 58 18.83 31.36 -8.32
CA GLN A 58 20.02 30.74 -8.92
C GLN A 58 20.30 29.31 -8.41
N GLY A 59 19.48 28.79 -7.47
CA GLY A 59 19.62 27.44 -6.91
C GLY A 59 18.96 26.30 -7.69
N CYS A 60 18.19 26.59 -8.74
CA CYS A 60 17.40 25.59 -9.49
C CYS A 60 17.78 25.51 -10.97
N ALA A 61 19.07 25.47 -11.30
CA ALA A 61 19.55 25.03 -12.61
C ALA A 61 21.04 24.64 -12.55
N GLN A 62 21.42 23.77 -11.61
CA GLN A 62 22.62 22.96 -11.81
C GLN A 62 22.18 21.58 -12.27
N THR A 63 22.10 21.41 -13.59
CA THR A 63 22.24 20.09 -14.19
C THR A 63 23.63 19.62 -13.81
N LYS A 64 23.70 18.67 -12.86
CA LYS A 64 24.94 17.95 -12.58
C LYS A 64 25.45 17.44 -13.93
N PRO A 65 26.63 17.84 -14.41
CA PRO A 65 27.16 17.28 -15.64
C PRO A 65 27.19 15.77 -15.46
N LEU A 66 26.64 15.05 -16.44
CA LEU A 66 26.70 13.60 -16.47
C LEU A 66 28.18 13.24 -16.24
N ALA A 67 28.47 12.39 -15.25
CA ALA A 67 29.82 11.90 -15.08
C ALA A 67 30.31 11.39 -16.45
N PRO A 68 31.54 11.71 -16.87
CA PRO A 68 32.07 11.14 -18.09
C PRO A 68 31.90 9.61 -18.00
N PRO A 69 31.53 8.94 -19.10
CA PRO A 69 31.44 7.49 -19.08
C PRO A 69 32.76 6.94 -18.50
N PRO A 70 32.70 5.87 -17.69
CA PRO A 70 33.92 5.25 -17.22
C PRO A 70 34.82 5.00 -18.42
N PRO A 71 36.15 5.11 -18.25
CA PRO A 71 37.06 4.82 -19.34
C PRO A 71 36.69 3.45 -19.93
N PRO A 72 36.72 3.29 -21.26
CA PRO A 72 36.55 1.97 -21.85
C PRO A 72 37.50 1.02 -21.14
N TRP A 73 37.01 -0.18 -20.85
CA TRP A 73 37.81 -1.22 -20.21
C TRP A 73 39.17 -1.28 -20.91
N PRO A 74 40.31 -1.28 -20.17
CA PRO A 74 41.61 -1.28 -20.81
C PRO A 74 41.64 -2.40 -21.85
N LEU A 75 41.86 -2.03 -23.13
CA LEU A 75 41.97 -3.01 -24.22
C LEU A 75 43.15 -3.97 -24.01
N ASP A 76 44.08 -3.58 -23.15
CA ASP A 76 45.29 -4.32 -22.79
C ASP A 76 45.18 -5.03 -21.42
N ASP A 77 44.04 -4.95 -20.73
CA ASP A 77 43.77 -5.90 -19.65
C ASP A 77 43.51 -7.24 -20.32
N ALA A 78 44.53 -8.10 -20.34
CA ALA A 78 44.38 -9.49 -20.71
C ALA A 78 43.15 -10.00 -19.95
N ALA A 79 42.09 -10.34 -20.69
CA ALA A 79 40.85 -10.83 -20.11
C ALA A 79 41.23 -11.87 -19.05
N PRO A 80 40.73 -11.77 -17.81
CA PRO A 80 41.05 -12.76 -16.81
C PRO A 80 40.80 -14.12 -17.44
N VAL A 81 41.83 -14.98 -17.40
CA VAL A 81 41.73 -16.32 -17.98
C VAL A 81 40.68 -17.05 -17.15
N TYR A 82 39.45 -17.03 -17.64
CA TYR A 82 38.37 -17.80 -17.07
C TYR A 82 38.65 -19.27 -17.38
N GLU A 83 38.60 -20.11 -16.34
CA GLU A 83 38.46 -21.53 -16.56
C GLU A 83 37.09 -21.75 -17.23
N VAL A 84 37.11 -22.15 -18.50
CA VAL A 84 35.88 -22.51 -19.22
C VAL A 84 35.54 -23.92 -18.77
N GLU A 85 34.70 -24.01 -17.73
CA GLU A 85 34.12 -25.30 -17.34
C GLU A 85 33.16 -25.74 -18.45
N PRO A 86 33.29 -26.96 -19.00
CA PRO A 86 32.34 -27.46 -19.98
C PRO A 86 30.94 -27.49 -19.36
N PRO A 87 29.86 -27.27 -20.15
CA PRO A 87 28.51 -27.34 -19.62
C PRO A 87 28.33 -28.70 -18.95
N LEU A 88 27.99 -28.67 -17.65
CA LEU A 88 27.60 -29.87 -16.92
C LEU A 88 26.57 -30.61 -17.76
N PRO A 89 26.74 -31.93 -17.99
CA PRO A 89 25.74 -32.69 -18.73
C PRO A 89 24.39 -32.50 -18.03
N PRO A 90 23.28 -32.33 -18.79
CA PRO A 90 21.98 -32.08 -18.20
C PRO A 90 21.66 -33.23 -17.25
N THR A 91 21.80 -32.99 -15.95
CA THR A 91 21.40 -33.93 -14.92
C THR A 91 19.90 -34.00 -14.96
N ALA A 92 19.39 -35.08 -15.55
CA ALA A 92 18.01 -35.54 -15.60
C ALA A 92 16.97 -34.50 -16.07
N ALA A 93 16.22 -34.86 -17.12
CA ALA A 93 14.99 -34.18 -17.50
C ALA A 93 14.08 -33.99 -16.25
N GLY A 94 13.98 -32.75 -15.76
CA GLY A 94 13.25 -32.43 -14.53
C GLY A 94 13.72 -31.19 -13.77
N ALA A 95 14.91 -30.65 -14.05
CA ALA A 95 15.36 -29.40 -13.46
C ALA A 95 14.61 -28.20 -14.08
N GLY A 96 13.43 -27.90 -13.54
CA GLY A 96 12.67 -26.69 -13.87
C GLY A 96 13.45 -25.42 -13.53
N LEU A 97 12.96 -24.28 -14.04
CA LEU A 97 13.45 -22.89 -14.00
C LEU A 97 13.85 -22.30 -12.61
N SER A 98 14.06 -23.14 -11.59
CA SER A 98 14.46 -22.83 -10.23
C SER A 98 15.96 -22.59 -10.03
N ALA A 99 16.81 -23.00 -10.99
CA ALA A 99 18.25 -22.73 -10.95
C ALA A 99 18.52 -21.24 -11.21
N GLY A 100 18.43 -20.44 -10.14
CA GLY A 100 18.66 -18.99 -10.18
C GLY A 100 17.83 -18.16 -9.21
N LEU A 101 16.92 -18.76 -8.42
CA LEU A 101 15.98 -18.02 -7.56
C LEU A 101 16.32 -18.00 -6.06
N GLY A 102 17.37 -18.70 -5.62
CA GLY A 102 17.71 -18.86 -4.21
C GLY A 102 16.65 -19.65 -3.41
N GLY A 103 16.97 -20.07 -2.19
CA GLY A 103 16.04 -20.75 -1.28
C GLY A 103 15.90 -22.27 -1.47
N GLU A 104 15.59 -22.97 -0.38
CA GLU A 104 15.28 -24.41 -0.37
C GLU A 104 14.02 -24.71 -1.21
N LEU A 105 14.04 -25.80 -1.99
CA LEU A 105 12.92 -26.16 -2.87
C LEU A 105 11.68 -26.49 -2.04
N ALA A 106 10.60 -25.75 -2.28
CA ALA A 106 9.38 -25.93 -1.52
C ALA A 106 8.62 -27.23 -1.90
N PRO A 107 7.84 -27.83 -0.97
CA PRO A 107 7.34 -29.20 -1.09
C PRO A 107 6.37 -29.43 -2.28
N PRO A 108 6.29 -30.66 -2.86
CA PRO A 108 5.71 -30.90 -4.18
C PRO A 108 4.15 -31.00 -4.28
N ALA A 109 3.38 -30.52 -3.29
CA ALA A 109 1.90 -30.48 -3.33
C ALA A 109 1.35 -29.15 -2.79
N PRO A 110 0.10 -28.74 -3.14
CA PRO A 110 -0.57 -27.61 -2.51
C PRO A 110 -0.60 -27.77 -1.00
N SER A 111 0.23 -26.97 -0.33
CA SER A 111 0.41 -27.04 1.12
C SER A 111 0.61 -25.64 1.67
N THR A 112 0.04 -25.41 2.85
CA THR A 112 0.28 -24.20 3.64
C THR A 112 1.78 -24.01 3.87
N GLU A 113 2.52 -25.09 4.14
CA GLU A 113 3.99 -25.04 4.34
C GLU A 113 4.72 -24.40 3.16
N ARG A 114 4.40 -24.82 1.92
CA ARG A 114 4.99 -24.21 0.72
C ARG A 114 4.62 -22.74 0.55
N LEU A 115 3.37 -22.40 0.83
CA LEU A 115 2.87 -21.03 0.77
C LEU A 115 3.66 -20.13 1.75
N LEU A 116 3.86 -20.60 2.97
CA LEU A 116 4.64 -19.91 4.00
C LEU A 116 6.13 -19.79 3.62
N ALA A 117 6.74 -20.87 3.14
CA ALA A 117 8.14 -20.89 2.72
C ALA A 117 8.41 -19.87 1.61
N LEU A 118 7.55 -19.82 0.59
CA LEU A 118 7.68 -18.85 -0.50
C LEU A 118 7.55 -17.40 -0.01
N ALA A 119 6.60 -17.12 0.89
CA ALA A 119 6.41 -15.77 1.41
C ALA A 119 7.62 -15.32 2.24
N LEU A 120 8.16 -16.19 3.10
CA LEU A 120 9.36 -15.93 3.90
C LEU A 120 10.59 -15.72 3.01
N GLN A 121 10.73 -16.53 1.95
CA GLN A 121 11.80 -16.38 0.96
C GLN A 121 11.74 -15.01 0.27
N GLU A 122 10.57 -14.60 -0.21
CA GLU A 122 10.43 -13.28 -0.84
C GLU A 122 10.70 -12.16 0.18
N TRP A 123 10.16 -12.24 1.39
CA TRP A 123 10.46 -11.25 2.43
C TRP A 123 11.97 -11.12 2.72
N GLU A 124 12.71 -12.24 2.71
CA GLU A 124 14.16 -12.24 2.84
C GLU A 124 14.86 -11.60 1.64
N LEU A 125 14.47 -11.95 0.41
CA LEU A 125 14.98 -11.34 -0.82
C LEU A 125 14.80 -9.81 -0.80
N TRP A 126 13.67 -9.35 -0.28
CA TRP A 126 13.31 -7.94 -0.14
C TRP A 126 13.86 -7.29 1.15
N GLY A 127 14.87 -7.90 1.77
CA GLY A 127 15.68 -7.26 2.82
C GLY A 127 15.04 -7.27 4.21
N ARG A 128 14.07 -8.16 4.44
CA ARG A 128 13.47 -8.42 5.76
C ARG A 128 12.82 -7.19 6.41
N GLY A 129 12.24 -6.30 5.61
CA GLY A 129 11.56 -5.09 6.09
C GLY A 129 10.30 -5.42 6.91
N ARG A 130 10.03 -4.64 7.97
CA ARG A 130 8.84 -4.80 8.81
C ARG A 130 8.02 -3.51 8.78
N TRP A 131 6.70 -3.64 8.81
CA TRP A 131 5.77 -2.53 8.90
C TRP A 131 4.82 -2.78 10.06
N ASP A 132 4.66 -1.77 10.90
CA ASP A 132 3.82 -1.84 12.09
C ASP A 132 2.45 -1.24 11.79
N ALA A 133 1.40 -2.07 11.82
CA ALA A 133 0.06 -1.63 11.48
C ALA A 133 -0.54 -0.65 12.50
N ALA A 134 -0.12 -0.72 13.76
CA ALA A 134 -0.65 0.15 14.81
C ALA A 134 -0.06 1.56 14.73
N THR A 135 1.24 1.66 14.43
CA THR A 135 1.98 2.93 14.40
C THR A 135 2.21 3.48 13.00
N GLN A 136 1.95 2.69 11.96
CA GLN A 136 2.22 3.00 10.55
C GLN A 136 3.72 3.21 10.23
N LEU A 137 4.61 2.77 11.12
CA LEU A 137 6.05 2.93 10.96
C LEU A 137 6.67 1.70 10.28
N THR A 138 7.64 1.95 9.41
CA THR A 138 8.47 0.89 8.82
C THR A 138 9.71 0.70 9.67
N GLU A 139 9.92 -0.51 10.17
CA GLU A 139 11.14 -0.93 10.84
C GLU A 139 12.10 -1.61 9.88
N ARG A 140 13.39 -1.33 10.08
CA ARG A 140 14.48 -1.89 9.29
C ARG A 140 15.70 -2.02 10.17
N ARG A 141 16.51 -3.06 9.94
CA ARG A 141 17.85 -3.12 10.53
C ARG A 141 18.72 -2.03 9.90
N VAL A 142 19.42 -1.25 10.72
CA VAL A 142 20.21 -0.11 10.26
C VAL A 142 21.27 -0.52 9.22
N ASP A 143 21.83 -1.72 9.38
CA ASP A 143 22.86 -2.35 8.54
C ASP A 143 22.39 -2.83 7.16
N THR A 144 21.08 -2.93 6.93
CA THR A 144 20.53 -3.58 5.72
C THR A 144 19.84 -2.55 4.83
N PRO A 145 20.28 -2.31 3.57
CA PRO A 145 19.68 -1.29 2.72
C PRO A 145 18.18 -1.52 2.49
N ARG A 146 17.42 -0.42 2.36
CA ARG A 146 15.97 -0.46 2.14
C ARG A 146 15.68 -0.92 0.72
N ARG A 147 15.34 -2.21 0.58
CA ARG A 147 14.99 -2.85 -0.68
C ARG A 147 13.58 -2.49 -1.14
N GLN A 148 13.51 -1.76 -2.26
CA GLN A 148 12.26 -1.25 -2.84
C GLN A 148 12.13 -1.60 -4.31
N GLU A 149 10.90 -1.56 -4.81
CA GLU A 149 10.58 -1.87 -6.20
C GLU A 149 11.27 -0.94 -7.21
N ALA A 150 11.71 0.24 -6.80
CA ALA A 150 12.48 1.15 -7.65
C ALA A 150 13.91 0.65 -7.95
N GLU A 151 14.43 -0.32 -7.19
CA GLU A 151 15.73 -0.92 -7.48
C GLU A 151 15.63 -1.83 -8.72
N PRO A 152 16.53 -1.72 -9.72
CA PRO A 152 16.34 -2.38 -11.02
C PRO A 152 16.06 -3.89 -10.96
N TYR A 153 16.74 -4.63 -10.08
CA TYR A 153 16.55 -6.07 -9.94
C TYR A 153 15.25 -6.44 -9.19
N LEU A 154 14.80 -5.61 -8.25
CA LEU A 154 13.49 -5.79 -7.58
C LEU A 154 12.34 -5.34 -8.47
N HIS A 155 12.54 -4.30 -9.27
CA HIS A 155 11.65 -3.92 -10.35
C HIS A 155 11.42 -5.11 -11.27
N ALA A 156 12.50 -5.74 -11.75
CA ALA A 156 12.42 -6.94 -12.57
C ALA A 156 11.73 -8.10 -11.84
N ARG A 157 11.97 -8.25 -10.53
CA ARG A 157 11.28 -9.25 -9.69
C ARG A 157 9.77 -9.04 -9.68
N VAL A 158 9.29 -7.80 -9.57
CA VAL A 158 7.85 -7.50 -9.66
C VAL A 158 7.29 -7.92 -11.02
N LEU A 159 7.98 -7.62 -12.12
CA LEU A 159 7.55 -8.05 -13.46
C LEU A 159 7.48 -9.59 -13.59
N LEU A 160 8.37 -10.32 -12.92
CA LEU A 160 8.32 -11.78 -12.88
C LEU A 160 7.08 -12.30 -12.11
N TYR A 161 6.62 -11.60 -11.07
CA TYR A 161 5.34 -11.96 -10.44
C TYR A 161 4.18 -11.80 -11.44
N TRP A 162 4.16 -10.69 -12.18
CA TRP A 162 3.15 -10.45 -13.23
C TRP A 162 3.18 -11.54 -14.30
N ILE A 163 4.35 -11.87 -14.84
CA ILE A 163 4.50 -12.93 -15.85
C ILE A 163 4.07 -14.29 -15.29
N GLY A 164 4.45 -14.62 -14.04
CA GLY A 164 4.06 -15.88 -13.40
C GLY A 164 2.54 -16.03 -13.19
N VAL A 165 1.82 -14.92 -13.07
CA VAL A 165 0.35 -14.92 -12.88
C VAL A 165 -0.41 -14.70 -14.19
N LYS A 166 0.12 -13.91 -15.12
CA LYS A 166 -0.62 -13.53 -16.34
C LYS A 166 -0.14 -14.25 -17.59
N GLY A 167 1.00 -14.94 -17.52
CA GLY A 167 1.66 -15.61 -18.64
C GLY A 167 2.73 -14.76 -19.31
N PRO A 168 3.61 -15.38 -20.13
CA PRO A 168 4.74 -14.70 -20.79
C PRO A 168 4.29 -13.64 -21.81
N ASP A 169 3.11 -13.79 -22.39
CA ASP A 169 2.57 -12.86 -23.41
C ASP A 169 1.84 -11.66 -22.81
N TYR A 170 1.81 -11.51 -21.47
CA TYR A 170 1.15 -10.38 -20.85
C TYR A 170 1.88 -9.07 -21.17
N PRO A 171 1.21 -8.05 -21.74
CA PRO A 171 1.87 -6.80 -22.11
C PRO A 171 2.45 -6.09 -20.89
N LEU A 172 3.78 -6.01 -20.79
CA LEU A 172 4.47 -5.41 -19.63
C LEU A 172 4.08 -3.94 -19.40
N GLN A 173 3.66 -3.22 -20.43
CA GLN A 173 3.15 -1.85 -20.32
C GLN A 173 1.92 -1.76 -19.43
N ARG A 174 1.11 -2.84 -19.33
CA ARG A 174 -0.07 -2.88 -18.45
C ARG A 174 0.26 -2.98 -16.98
N THR A 175 1.51 -3.34 -16.63
CA THR A 175 2.01 -3.40 -15.24
C THR A 175 2.39 -2.02 -14.68
N ARG A 176 2.29 -0.96 -15.49
CA ARG A 176 2.73 0.39 -15.16
C ARG A 176 1.65 1.44 -15.40
N PHE A 177 1.78 2.58 -14.75
CA PHE A 177 1.10 3.82 -15.12
C PHE A 177 1.85 4.52 -16.27
N ASP A 178 1.23 5.58 -16.82
CA ASP A 178 1.79 6.33 -17.96
C ASP A 178 3.11 7.04 -17.61
N ASP A 179 3.35 7.32 -16.34
CA ASP A 179 4.60 7.91 -15.83
C ASP A 179 5.73 6.86 -15.63
N GLY A 180 5.46 5.59 -15.92
CA GLY A 180 6.41 4.49 -15.82
C GLY A 180 6.48 3.80 -14.45
N SER A 181 5.82 4.35 -13.42
CA SER A 181 5.71 3.72 -12.10
C SER A 181 4.89 2.43 -12.14
N LEU A 182 5.17 1.48 -11.25
CA LEU A 182 4.45 0.22 -11.20
C LEU A 182 3.01 0.44 -10.70
N LYS A 183 2.07 -0.28 -11.29
CA LYS A 183 0.74 -0.40 -10.68
C LYS A 183 0.84 -1.19 -9.38
N PRO A 184 -0.10 -0.99 -8.43
CA PRO A 184 -0.15 -1.78 -7.22
C PRO A 184 -0.12 -3.28 -7.54
N TRP A 185 0.87 -3.99 -6.97
CA TRP A 185 1.16 -5.38 -7.30
C TRP A 185 0.95 -6.33 -6.13
N SER A 186 0.34 -5.87 -5.03
CA SER A 186 0.03 -6.68 -3.85
C SER A 186 -0.85 -7.90 -4.17
N ALA A 187 -1.86 -7.73 -5.03
CA ALA A 187 -2.74 -8.83 -5.44
C ALA A 187 -2.05 -9.82 -6.38
N ILE A 188 -1.17 -9.32 -7.27
CA ILE A 188 -0.33 -10.15 -8.13
C ILE A 188 0.65 -10.96 -7.29
N PHE A 189 1.26 -10.36 -6.27
CA PHE A 189 2.16 -11.06 -5.34
C PHE A 189 1.46 -12.21 -4.62
N ILE A 190 0.30 -11.95 -4.00
CA ILE A 190 -0.49 -13.03 -3.36
C ILE A 190 -0.89 -14.10 -4.38
N SER A 191 -1.30 -13.71 -5.59
CA SER A 191 -1.62 -14.66 -6.65
C SER A 191 -0.44 -15.50 -7.10
N TRP A 192 0.75 -14.89 -7.16
CA TRP A 192 2.00 -15.59 -7.46
C TRP A 192 2.34 -16.58 -6.34
N LEU A 193 2.23 -16.19 -5.07
CA LEU A 193 2.43 -17.09 -3.94
C LEU A 193 1.47 -18.29 -3.99
N MET A 194 0.18 -18.06 -4.17
CA MET A 194 -0.84 -19.11 -4.23
C MET A 194 -0.57 -20.08 -5.39
N ARG A 195 -0.28 -19.58 -6.60
CA ARG A 195 0.02 -20.44 -7.75
C ARG A 195 1.29 -21.25 -7.55
N ASN A 196 2.37 -20.60 -7.12
CA ASN A 196 3.64 -21.27 -6.87
C ASN A 196 3.57 -22.22 -5.68
N ALA A 197 2.58 -22.05 -4.80
CA ALA A 197 2.27 -23.00 -3.76
C ALA A 197 1.43 -24.20 -4.21
N GLY A 198 0.97 -24.23 -5.47
CA GLY A 198 0.24 -25.37 -6.05
C GLY A 198 -1.28 -25.21 -6.06
N PHE A 199 -1.81 -24.03 -5.70
CA PHE A 199 -3.25 -23.76 -5.79
C PHE A 199 -3.65 -23.60 -7.26
N GLY A 200 -4.47 -24.53 -7.76
CA GLY A 200 -5.00 -24.44 -9.13
C GLY A 200 -6.12 -23.41 -9.26
N ASP A 201 -6.48 -23.05 -10.50
CA ASP A 201 -7.49 -22.03 -10.80
C ASP A 201 -8.91 -22.37 -10.26
N ARG A 202 -9.17 -23.67 -10.03
CA ARG A 202 -10.40 -24.13 -9.36
C ARG A 202 -10.39 -23.79 -7.87
N GLN A 203 -9.23 -23.81 -7.21
CA GLN A 203 -9.10 -23.54 -5.78
C GLN A 203 -9.02 -22.04 -5.50
N PHE A 204 -8.30 -21.29 -6.35
CA PHE A 204 -8.00 -19.87 -6.12
C PHE A 204 -8.17 -19.04 -7.40
N GLU A 205 -8.84 -17.88 -7.30
CA GLU A 205 -8.95 -16.91 -8.40
C GLU A 205 -7.70 -16.02 -8.46
N ALA A 206 -6.64 -16.49 -9.13
CA ALA A 206 -5.46 -15.67 -9.36
C ALA A 206 -5.82 -14.40 -10.15
N SER A 207 -5.42 -13.24 -9.64
CA SER A 207 -5.92 -11.94 -10.10
C SER A 207 -4.97 -10.80 -9.75
N GLU A 208 -4.99 -9.75 -10.57
CA GLU A 208 -4.33 -8.46 -10.27
C GLU A 208 -5.13 -7.57 -9.31
N LEU A 209 -6.30 -8.02 -8.86
CA LEU A 209 -7.17 -7.33 -7.92
C LEU A 209 -7.54 -8.24 -6.74
N HIS A 210 -7.29 -7.77 -5.51
CA HIS A 210 -7.64 -8.46 -4.27
C HIS A 210 -9.13 -8.82 -4.20
N TRP A 211 -10.00 -7.90 -4.63
CA TRP A 211 -11.44 -8.09 -4.59
C TRP A 211 -11.92 -9.35 -5.34
N HIS A 212 -11.24 -9.77 -6.41
CA HIS A 212 -11.69 -10.94 -7.19
C HIS A 212 -11.70 -12.22 -6.37
N TYR A 213 -10.62 -12.52 -5.64
CA TYR A 213 -10.58 -13.72 -4.81
C TYR A 213 -11.32 -13.56 -3.47
N ILE A 214 -11.44 -12.34 -2.93
CA ILE A 214 -12.34 -12.07 -1.79
C ILE A 214 -13.79 -12.38 -2.19
N ARG A 215 -14.24 -11.85 -3.33
CA ARG A 215 -15.58 -12.10 -3.88
C ARG A 215 -15.81 -13.59 -4.10
N ALA A 216 -14.86 -14.28 -4.73
CA ALA A 216 -14.96 -15.73 -4.94
C ALA A 216 -15.15 -16.51 -3.63
N ALA A 217 -14.40 -16.14 -2.59
CA ALA A 217 -14.50 -16.75 -1.27
C ALA A 217 -15.82 -16.43 -0.55
N LEU A 218 -16.31 -15.19 -0.65
CA LEU A 218 -17.62 -14.76 -0.13
C LEU A 218 -18.79 -15.44 -0.85
N GLU A 219 -18.66 -15.75 -2.14
CA GLU A 219 -19.66 -16.49 -2.92
C GLU A 219 -19.60 -17.99 -2.68
N GLY A 220 -18.51 -18.49 -2.09
CA GLY A 220 -18.30 -19.93 -1.83
C GLY A 220 -18.19 -20.79 -3.08
N ASN A 221 -18.02 -20.19 -4.27
CA ASN A 221 -18.09 -20.87 -5.56
C ASN A 221 -16.81 -21.65 -5.95
N ARG A 222 -15.74 -21.53 -5.15
CA ARG A 222 -14.50 -22.30 -5.30
C ARG A 222 -14.21 -23.18 -4.08
N PRO A 223 -13.66 -24.40 -4.27
CA PRO A 223 -13.30 -25.29 -3.18
C PRO A 223 -12.04 -24.89 -2.39
N GLY A 224 -11.24 -23.90 -2.82
CA GLY A 224 -9.95 -23.64 -2.18
C GLY A 224 -10.02 -22.76 -0.94
N LEU A 225 -10.69 -21.60 -1.02
CA LEU A 225 -10.79 -20.64 0.08
C LEU A 225 -12.24 -20.37 0.49
N GLU A 226 -12.43 -20.04 1.76
CA GLU A 226 -13.65 -19.46 2.32
C GLU A 226 -13.36 -18.12 2.99
N ALA A 227 -14.32 -17.21 2.95
CA ALA A 227 -14.26 -15.95 3.66
C ALA A 227 -14.86 -16.10 5.06
N ARG A 228 -14.16 -15.60 6.07
CA ARG A 228 -14.55 -15.59 7.47
C ARG A 228 -14.50 -14.18 8.03
N ASP A 229 -15.31 -13.95 9.04
CA ASP A 229 -15.31 -12.69 9.78
C ASP A 229 -14.06 -12.63 10.67
N ALA A 230 -13.18 -11.68 10.37
CA ALA A 230 -11.95 -11.47 11.11
C ALA A 230 -12.19 -10.98 12.54
N ALA A 231 -13.35 -10.35 12.81
CA ALA A 231 -13.70 -9.88 14.15
C ALA A 231 -14.07 -11.01 15.12
N VAL A 232 -14.27 -12.24 14.64
CA VAL A 232 -14.62 -13.40 15.47
C VAL A 232 -13.83 -14.66 15.11
N THR A 233 -12.89 -14.57 14.17
CA THR A 233 -12.06 -15.70 13.74
C THR A 233 -10.60 -15.42 14.09
N PRO A 234 -10.01 -16.16 15.04
CA PRO A 234 -8.57 -16.09 15.29
C PRO A 234 -7.79 -16.48 14.03
N PRO A 235 -6.86 -15.63 13.56
CA PRO A 235 -6.03 -15.93 12.41
C PRO A 235 -5.01 -17.02 12.73
N ARG A 236 -4.57 -17.74 11.69
CA ARG A 236 -3.49 -18.73 11.77
C ARG A 236 -2.57 -18.62 10.55
N PRO A 237 -1.33 -19.11 10.63
CA PRO A 237 -0.45 -19.21 9.47
C PRO A 237 -1.15 -19.87 8.27
N GLY A 238 -1.03 -19.25 7.10
CA GLY A 238 -1.69 -19.69 5.87
C GLY A 238 -3.02 -18.99 5.56
N ASP A 239 -3.60 -18.25 6.50
CA ASP A 239 -4.74 -17.38 6.20
C ASP A 239 -4.30 -16.11 5.47
N LEU A 240 -5.20 -15.51 4.69
CA LEU A 240 -5.03 -14.14 4.20
C LEU A 240 -5.87 -13.21 5.06
N ILE A 241 -5.27 -12.16 5.59
CA ILE A 241 -6.00 -11.07 6.25
C ILE A 241 -6.21 -9.96 5.23
N CYS A 242 -7.44 -9.48 5.09
CA CYS A 242 -7.83 -8.56 4.03
C CYS A 242 -8.57 -7.35 4.61
N ALA A 243 -8.20 -6.15 4.15
CA ALA A 243 -8.82 -4.90 4.53
C ALA A 243 -9.23 -4.10 3.29
N PRO A 244 -10.40 -3.43 3.29
CA PRO A 244 -10.69 -2.38 2.33
C PRO A 244 -9.60 -1.32 2.41
N ARG A 245 -9.21 -0.78 1.26
CA ARG A 245 -8.26 0.33 1.15
C ARG A 245 -8.95 1.46 0.41
N ASP A 246 -8.55 2.69 0.70
CA ASP A 246 -9.03 3.91 0.08
C ASP A 246 -10.51 4.17 0.42
N ALA A 247 -10.80 5.36 0.95
CA ALA A 247 -12.15 5.72 1.40
C ALA A 247 -13.09 5.82 0.18
N GLN A 248 -13.75 4.71 -0.16
CA GLN A 248 -14.86 4.73 -1.10
C GLN A 248 -16.14 5.08 -0.31
N PRO A 249 -16.91 6.13 -0.69
CA PRO A 249 -18.03 6.66 0.09
C PRO A 249 -19.09 5.62 0.47
N ASP A 250 -19.28 4.60 -0.38
CA ASP A 250 -20.28 3.55 -0.21
C ASP A 250 -19.66 2.19 0.15
N ALA A 251 -18.41 2.15 0.60
CA ALA A 251 -17.77 0.89 1.01
C ALA A 251 -18.46 0.32 2.25
N PRO A 252 -18.86 -0.97 2.22
CA PRO A 252 -19.25 -1.67 3.42
C PRO A 252 -18.18 -1.62 4.51
N THR A 253 -18.61 -1.47 5.77
CA THR A 253 -17.70 -1.22 6.90
C THR A 253 -17.31 -2.48 7.67
N GLY A 254 -18.00 -3.61 7.45
CA GLY A 254 -17.76 -4.84 8.20
C GLY A 254 -18.13 -6.11 7.43
N PHE A 255 -17.65 -7.25 7.92
CA PHE A 255 -17.79 -8.55 7.25
C PHE A 255 -19.24 -8.89 6.90
N ALA A 256 -20.20 -8.65 7.80
CA ALA A 256 -21.60 -8.94 7.57
C ALA A 256 -22.16 -8.21 6.34
N GLN A 257 -21.78 -6.94 6.14
CA GLN A 257 -22.22 -6.15 4.99
C GLN A 257 -21.51 -6.60 3.71
N TRP A 258 -20.22 -6.93 3.77
CA TRP A 258 -19.48 -7.51 2.64
C TRP A 258 -20.06 -8.85 2.20
N SER A 259 -20.41 -9.70 3.16
CA SER A 259 -21.02 -11.01 2.93
C SER A 259 -22.44 -10.91 2.40
N ALA A 260 -23.18 -9.88 2.79
CA ALA A 260 -24.53 -9.59 2.31
C ALA A 260 -24.56 -8.69 1.06
N LEU A 261 -23.41 -8.38 0.45
CA LEU A 261 -23.33 -7.43 -0.65
C LEU A 261 -24.25 -7.85 -1.81
N PRO A 262 -25.15 -6.98 -2.31
CA PRO A 262 -26.01 -7.28 -3.44
C PRO A 262 -25.22 -7.72 -4.67
N ARG A 263 -25.77 -8.66 -5.45
CA ARG A 263 -25.09 -9.20 -6.65
C ARG A 263 -24.63 -8.11 -7.62
N ALA A 264 -25.42 -7.05 -7.79
CA ALA A 264 -25.07 -5.91 -8.64
C ALA A 264 -23.81 -5.17 -8.17
N LEU A 265 -23.57 -5.11 -6.85
CA LEU A 265 -22.40 -4.45 -6.26
C LEU A 265 -21.18 -5.38 -6.16
N ARG A 266 -21.35 -6.70 -6.25
CA ARG A 266 -20.22 -7.66 -6.29
C ARG A 266 -19.39 -7.55 -7.58
N GLY A 267 -20.01 -7.08 -8.67
CA GLY A 267 -19.31 -6.82 -9.94
C GLY A 267 -18.44 -5.56 -9.95
N ARG A 268 -18.60 -4.67 -8.98
CA ARG A 268 -17.78 -3.46 -8.84
C ARG A 268 -16.37 -3.81 -8.38
N ILE A 269 -15.39 -3.02 -8.82
CA ILE A 269 -14.02 -3.10 -8.32
C ILE A 269 -13.94 -2.35 -6.99
N TRP A 270 -13.71 -3.10 -5.93
CA TRP A 270 -13.42 -2.54 -4.61
C TRP A 270 -11.91 -2.54 -4.39
N THR A 271 -11.39 -1.44 -3.85
CA THR A 271 -9.98 -1.31 -3.49
C THR A 271 -9.74 -2.03 -2.17
N TRP A 272 -8.84 -3.00 -2.20
CA TRP A 272 -8.54 -3.89 -1.07
C TRP A 272 -7.05 -4.16 -1.02
N HIS A 273 -6.60 -4.60 0.14
CA HIS A 273 -5.28 -5.13 0.35
C HIS A 273 -5.37 -6.39 1.20
N CYS A 274 -4.50 -7.37 0.92
CA CYS A 274 -4.40 -8.58 1.73
C CYS A 274 -2.95 -8.98 1.94
N ASP A 275 -2.67 -9.47 3.15
CA ASP A 275 -1.38 -10.04 3.53
C ASP A 275 -1.57 -11.50 3.95
N LEU A 276 -0.54 -12.33 3.74
CA LEU A 276 -0.51 -13.72 4.17
C LEU A 276 -0.01 -13.83 5.60
N VAL A 277 -0.81 -14.37 6.50
CA VAL A 277 -0.41 -14.66 7.88
C VAL A 277 0.68 -15.74 7.85
N VAL A 278 1.83 -15.44 8.44
CA VAL A 278 2.97 -16.37 8.53
C VAL A 278 3.33 -16.73 9.97
N GLN A 279 2.94 -15.90 10.93
CA GLN A 279 3.20 -16.12 12.34
C GLN A 279 2.08 -15.53 13.20
N VAL A 280 1.77 -16.23 14.30
CA VAL A 280 0.94 -15.70 15.39
C VAL A 280 1.73 -15.95 16.68
N ASP A 281 2.05 -14.89 17.41
CA ASP A 281 2.87 -14.96 18.62
C ASP A 281 2.28 -14.06 19.72
N GLY A 282 1.67 -14.67 20.73
CA GLY A 282 1.06 -13.96 21.84
C GLY A 282 0.04 -12.92 21.39
N ALA A 283 0.37 -11.65 21.59
CA ALA A 283 -0.48 -10.50 21.30
C ALA A 283 -0.24 -9.88 19.91
N GLU A 284 0.57 -10.51 19.06
CA GLU A 284 0.88 -9.99 17.73
C GLU A 284 0.77 -11.06 16.64
N LEU A 285 0.35 -10.61 15.47
CA LEU A 285 0.33 -11.37 14.23
C LEU A 285 1.40 -10.84 13.29
N GLY A 286 2.12 -11.74 12.66
CA GLY A 286 2.99 -11.47 11.53
C GLY A 286 2.38 -11.93 10.21
N ALA A 287 2.23 -11.02 9.27
CA ALA A 287 1.79 -11.32 7.91
C ALA A 287 2.74 -10.73 6.87
N ILE A 288 2.82 -11.32 5.67
CA ILE A 288 3.67 -10.86 4.58
C ILE A 288 2.79 -10.42 3.41
N GLY A 289 3.01 -9.18 2.98
CA GLY A 289 2.32 -8.54 1.87
C GLY A 289 3.29 -8.00 0.83
N GLY A 290 2.88 -8.02 -0.43
CA GLY A 290 3.58 -7.33 -1.52
C GLY A 290 3.11 -5.88 -1.64
N ASN A 291 3.95 -5.00 -2.18
CA ASN A 291 3.71 -3.56 -2.33
C ASN A 291 3.27 -2.88 -1.01
N VAL A 292 3.77 -3.38 0.13
CA VAL A 292 3.63 -2.71 1.43
C VAL A 292 4.86 -1.84 1.60
N SER A 293 4.65 -0.52 1.53
CA SER A 293 5.71 0.48 1.46
C SER A 293 6.67 0.23 0.28
N GLU A 294 6.12 -0.08 -0.90
CA GLU A 294 6.89 -0.34 -2.14
C GLU A 294 7.86 -1.54 -2.04
N SER A 295 7.51 -2.54 -1.22
CA SER A 295 8.34 -3.72 -0.93
C SER A 295 7.52 -4.97 -0.62
N VAL A 296 8.17 -6.13 -0.46
CA VAL A 296 7.61 -7.29 0.25
C VAL A 296 7.94 -7.13 1.72
N SER A 297 6.94 -6.77 2.52
CA SER A 297 7.14 -6.41 3.93
C SER A 297 6.38 -7.33 4.86
N TRP A 298 6.93 -7.50 6.06
CA TRP A 298 6.26 -8.15 7.18
C TRP A 298 5.40 -7.13 7.93
N THR A 299 4.09 -7.24 7.82
CA THR A 299 3.11 -6.53 8.61
C THR A 299 3.00 -7.14 10.01
N ARG A 300 3.23 -6.32 11.05
CA ARG A 300 2.84 -6.64 12.42
C ARG A 300 1.46 -6.06 12.70
N ALA A 301 0.51 -6.90 13.08
CA ALA A 301 -0.82 -6.49 13.47
C ALA A 301 -1.11 -6.90 14.92
N PRO A 302 -1.69 -5.99 15.74
CA PRO A 302 -2.02 -6.32 17.12
C PRO A 302 -3.19 -7.30 17.20
N LEU A 303 -3.12 -8.20 18.19
CA LEU A 303 -4.18 -9.13 18.57
C LEU A 303 -4.70 -8.77 19.97
N ASP A 304 -6.00 -9.00 20.19
CA ASP A 304 -6.59 -8.89 21.52
C ASP A 304 -6.28 -10.11 22.40
N ALA A 305 -6.76 -10.10 23.65
CA ALA A 305 -6.55 -11.20 24.59
C ALA A 305 -7.21 -12.53 24.15
N GLY A 306 -8.16 -12.47 23.20
CA GLY A 306 -8.78 -13.64 22.57
C GLY A 306 -8.05 -14.11 21.31
N GLY A 307 -6.96 -13.44 20.92
CA GLY A 307 -6.21 -13.74 19.69
C GLY A 307 -6.91 -13.23 18.43
N LEU A 308 -7.83 -12.26 18.54
CA LEU A 308 -8.54 -11.66 17.40
C LEU A 308 -7.81 -10.40 16.91
N LEU A 309 -7.89 -10.14 15.60
CA LEU A 309 -7.29 -8.95 15.01
C LEU A 309 -7.92 -7.68 15.57
N ILE A 310 -7.09 -6.77 16.05
CA ILE A 310 -7.51 -5.43 16.43
C ILE A 310 -7.47 -4.54 15.17
N PRO A 311 -8.61 -3.94 14.75
CA PRO A 311 -8.64 -3.01 13.62
C PRO A 311 -7.71 -1.81 13.85
N THR A 312 -6.97 -1.43 12.82
CA THR A 312 -6.14 -0.22 12.81
C THR A 312 -6.75 0.82 11.86
N PRO A 313 -6.48 2.13 12.03
CA PRO A 313 -7.10 3.18 11.21
C PRO A 313 -6.94 2.96 9.70
N ASP A 314 -5.77 2.51 9.24
CA ASP A 314 -5.48 2.28 7.81
C ASP A 314 -5.80 0.87 7.33
N ARG A 315 -5.96 -0.08 8.26
CA ARG A 315 -6.26 -1.48 7.98
C ARG A 315 -7.22 -2.04 9.03
N ALA A 316 -8.50 -2.01 8.71
CA ALA A 316 -9.53 -2.59 9.57
C ALA A 316 -9.56 -4.13 9.57
N TRP A 317 -8.83 -4.78 8.65
CA TRP A 317 -8.72 -6.24 8.50
C TRP A 317 -10.06 -6.98 8.64
N THR A 318 -11.05 -6.63 7.81
CA THR A 318 -12.45 -7.05 8.01
C THR A 318 -12.75 -8.47 7.51
N VAL A 319 -11.93 -9.02 6.62
CA VAL A 319 -12.14 -10.34 6.02
C VAL A 319 -10.90 -11.19 6.23
N LEU A 320 -11.11 -12.43 6.68
CA LEU A 320 -10.09 -13.46 6.71
C LEU A 320 -10.40 -14.51 5.64
N LEU A 321 -9.46 -14.82 4.76
CA LEU A 321 -9.60 -15.92 3.80
C LEU A 321 -8.83 -17.14 4.31
N ARG A 322 -9.53 -18.26 4.44
CA ARG A 322 -8.97 -19.52 4.97
C ARG A 322 -9.11 -20.64 3.96
N GLN A 323 -8.12 -21.53 3.91
CA GLN A 323 -8.21 -22.75 3.12
C GLN A 323 -9.30 -23.69 3.64
N LYS A 324 -10.16 -24.18 2.74
CA LYS A 324 -11.20 -25.15 3.06
C LYS A 324 -10.58 -26.54 3.24
N GLY A 325 -11.04 -27.29 4.25
CA GLY A 325 -10.73 -28.72 4.40
C GLY A 325 -9.30 -29.04 4.87
N VAL A 326 -8.49 -28.03 5.23
CA VAL A 326 -7.17 -28.22 5.87
C VAL A 326 -7.31 -27.86 7.36
N PRO A 327 -7.35 -28.85 8.28
CA PRO A 327 -7.19 -28.58 9.71
C PRO A 327 -5.83 -27.90 9.98
N PRO A 328 -5.71 -27.12 11.06
CA PRO A 328 -4.46 -26.43 11.39
C PRO A 328 -3.29 -27.39 11.58
#